data_AF-Q00G34-F1
#
_entry.id   AF-Q00G34-F1
#
_cell.length_a   1.000
_cell.length_b   1.000
_cell.length_c   1.000
_cell.angle_alpha   90.00
_cell.angle_beta   90.00
_cell.angle_gamma   90.00
#
_symmetry.space_group_name_H-M   'P 1'
#
loop_
_entity.id
_entity.type
_entity.pdbx_description
1 polymer ?
#
loop_
_entity_poly.entity_id
_entity_poly.type
_entity_poly.pdbx_seq_one_letter_code
_entity_poly.pdbx_strand_id
1 'polypeptide(L)'
;FSVGGEMRLCLPQFLNNVLNDFSLEQINRIFDELGIYCSQCTHDQLVEFKAAKILPSDVKASGLITRTDAERLCAALLHRSDRNSYVPIESLAKGALSFHVYHKCFGKCEGICTPDMYSYQKPTCIKCLECDGWFSPQKFVGHVHRKFENHTCHWGFDSRNWHDYLHVALDVENREKYQIILDQLKEVELKEMHKAQRELEHKKRKVRWV
;
A
#
# COMPACT_ATOMS: atom_id res chain seq x y z
N PHE A 1 4.00 -9.54 -14.19
CA PHE A 1 4.02 -11.02 -14.36
C PHE A 1 3.81 -11.71 -13.03
N SER A 2 3.14 -12.86 -12.97
CA SER A 2 3.14 -13.70 -11.76
C SER A 2 4.22 -14.77 -11.92
N VAL A 3 5.22 -14.78 -11.04
CA VAL A 3 6.36 -15.71 -11.09
C VAL A 3 6.49 -16.39 -9.74
N GLY A 4 6.28 -17.70 -9.69
CA GLY A 4 6.28 -18.46 -8.44
C GLY A 4 5.22 -17.98 -7.45
N GLY A 5 4.07 -17.50 -7.94
CA GLY A 5 2.94 -16.97 -7.17
C GLY A 5 3.09 -15.52 -6.68
N GLU A 6 4.25 -14.89 -6.85
CA GLU A 6 4.46 -13.48 -6.54
C GLU A 6 4.34 -12.61 -7.79
N MET A 7 3.61 -11.51 -7.67
CA MET A 7 3.53 -10.51 -8.73
C MET A 7 4.87 -9.77 -8.86
N ARG A 8 5.34 -9.62 -10.09
CA ARG A 8 6.55 -8.88 -10.45
C ARG A 8 6.22 -7.75 -11.41
N LEU A 9 6.77 -6.57 -11.12
CA LEU A 9 6.58 -5.33 -11.85
C LEU A 9 7.82 -5.00 -12.69
N CYS A 10 7.64 -4.28 -13.79
CA CYS A 10 8.75 -3.71 -14.56
C CYS A 10 9.47 -2.67 -13.71
N LEU A 11 10.74 -2.93 -13.33
CA LEU A 11 11.47 -2.06 -12.42
C LEU A 11 11.62 -0.63 -12.98
N PRO A 12 12.08 -0.41 -14.23
CA PRO A 12 12.20 0.95 -14.77
C PRO A 12 10.87 1.72 -14.78
N GLN A 13 9.77 1.06 -15.16
CA GLN A 13 8.46 1.70 -15.16
C GLN A 13 8.02 2.10 -13.74
N PHE A 14 8.21 1.20 -12.78
CA PHE A 14 7.89 1.47 -11.39
C PHE A 14 8.70 2.64 -10.82
N LEU A 15 10.02 2.65 -11.02
CA LEU A 15 10.89 3.74 -10.56
C LEU A 15 10.46 5.09 -11.18
N ASN A 16 10.21 5.11 -12.50
CA ASN A 16 9.88 6.34 -13.23
C ASN A 16 8.46 6.86 -12.96
N ASN A 17 7.52 6.00 -12.57
CA ASN A 17 6.12 6.40 -12.37
C ASN A 17 5.77 6.64 -10.91
N VAL A 18 6.47 5.97 -9.98
CA VAL A 18 6.11 5.99 -8.54
C VAL A 18 7.17 6.70 -7.71
N LEU A 19 8.45 6.60 -8.08
CA LEU A 19 9.58 7.09 -7.30
C LEU A 19 10.40 8.17 -8.04
N ASN A 20 9.79 8.85 -9.02
CA ASN A 20 10.45 9.88 -9.83
C ASN A 20 10.94 11.09 -9.03
N ASP A 21 10.30 11.38 -7.89
CA ASP A 21 10.66 12.48 -6.99
C ASP A 21 11.87 12.16 -6.09
N PHE A 22 12.42 10.93 -6.16
CA PHE A 22 13.58 10.51 -5.38
C PHE A 22 14.81 10.34 -6.27
N SER A 23 15.96 10.77 -5.76
CA SER A 23 17.23 10.51 -6.43
C SER A 23 17.56 9.02 -6.45
N LEU A 24 18.29 8.57 -7.47
CA LEU A 24 18.78 7.19 -7.56
C LEU A 24 19.63 6.81 -6.34
N GLU A 25 20.40 7.75 -5.77
CA GLU A 25 21.18 7.52 -4.55
C GLU A 25 20.28 7.20 -3.35
N GLN A 26 19.22 7.99 -3.15
CA GLN A 26 18.25 7.74 -2.08
C GLN A 26 17.55 6.38 -2.27
N ILE A 27 17.15 6.07 -3.50
CA ILE A 27 16.49 4.80 -3.84
C ILE A 27 17.44 3.64 -3.53
N ASN A 28 18.65 3.66 -4.09
CA ASN A 28 19.65 2.59 -3.90
C ASN A 28 20.00 2.36 -2.43
N ARG A 29 20.13 3.43 -1.64
CA ARG A 29 20.34 3.31 -0.20
C ARG A 29 19.21 2.52 0.48
N ILE A 30 17.96 2.77 0.12
CA ILE A 30 16.82 2.04 0.69
C ILE A 30 16.73 0.61 0.16
N PHE A 31 17.10 0.36 -1.10
CA PHE A 31 17.25 -1.00 -1.65
C PHE A 31 18.22 -1.82 -0.79
N ASP A 32 19.40 -1.26 -0.51
CA ASP A 32 20.43 -1.89 0.31
C ASP A 32 19.96 -2.08 1.77
N GLU A 33 19.36 -1.04 2.37
CA GLU A 33 18.82 -1.10 3.72
C GLU A 33 17.74 -2.19 3.88
N LEU A 34 16.90 -2.41 2.86
CA LEU A 34 15.80 -3.39 2.89
C LEU A 34 16.19 -4.78 2.37
N GLY A 35 17.40 -4.93 1.82
CA GLY A 35 17.86 -6.17 1.19
C GLY A 35 17.03 -6.56 -0.04
N ILE A 36 16.57 -5.60 -0.84
CA ILE A 36 15.72 -5.88 -2.00
C ILE A 36 16.55 -6.44 -3.15
N TYR A 37 16.11 -7.58 -3.70
CA TYR A 37 16.71 -8.20 -4.88
C TYR A 37 15.80 -8.10 -6.10
N CYS A 38 16.35 -7.60 -7.21
CA CYS A 38 15.66 -7.58 -8.51
C CYS A 38 16.10 -8.74 -9.39
N SER A 39 15.15 -9.40 -10.06
CA SER A 39 15.48 -10.40 -11.09
C SER A 39 15.58 -9.75 -12.46
N GLN A 40 16.34 -10.34 -13.36
CA GLN A 40 16.30 -9.95 -14.76
C GLN A 40 15.03 -10.48 -15.44
N CYS A 41 14.53 -9.74 -16.43
CA CYS A 41 13.46 -10.22 -17.31
C CYS A 41 13.96 -11.40 -18.17
N THR A 42 13.12 -12.39 -18.41
CA THR A 42 13.32 -13.35 -19.49
C THR A 42 13.10 -12.70 -20.86
N HIS A 43 13.50 -13.38 -21.94
CA HIS A 43 13.26 -12.88 -23.30
C HIS A 43 11.77 -12.63 -23.57
N ASP A 44 10.91 -13.60 -23.21
CA ASP A 44 9.46 -13.50 -23.40
C ASP A 44 8.86 -12.33 -22.61
N GLN A 45 9.29 -12.13 -21.37
CA GLN A 45 8.87 -11.01 -20.54
C GLN A 45 9.26 -9.65 -21.15
N LEU A 46 10.45 -9.55 -21.74
CA LEU A 46 10.88 -8.34 -22.47
C LEU A 46 10.02 -8.09 -23.70
N VAL A 47 9.70 -9.13 -24.48
CA VAL A 47 8.84 -9.03 -25.66
C VAL A 47 7.44 -8.55 -25.25
N GLU A 48 6.87 -9.10 -24.19
CA GLU A 48 5.57 -8.68 -23.68
C GLU A 48 5.55 -7.22 -23.23
N PHE A 49 6.57 -6.77 -22.49
CA PHE A 49 6.67 -5.36 -22.08
C PHE A 49 6.82 -4.40 -23.27
N LYS A 50 7.54 -4.79 -24.32
CA LYS A 50 7.66 -4.01 -25.55
C LYS A 50 6.35 -3.94 -26.32
N ALA A 51 5.66 -5.07 -26.46
CA ALA A 51 4.35 -5.13 -27.09
C ALA A 51 3.32 -4.25 -26.37
N ALA A 52 3.38 -4.23 -25.03
CA ALA A 52 2.57 -3.36 -24.18
C ALA A 52 3.02 -1.89 -24.14
N LYS A 53 4.10 -1.52 -24.85
CA LYS A 53 4.72 -0.18 -24.84
C LYS A 53 5.15 0.31 -23.46
N ILE A 54 5.44 -0.63 -22.55
CA ILE A 54 6.01 -0.35 -21.22
C ILE A 54 7.52 -0.08 -21.34
N LEU A 55 8.20 -0.82 -22.22
CA LEU A 55 9.62 -0.65 -22.52
C LEU A 55 9.81 -0.28 -24.01
N PRO A 56 10.81 0.57 -24.34
CA PRO A 56 11.21 0.81 -25.72
C PRO A 56 11.67 -0.46 -26.46
N SER A 57 11.53 -0.49 -27.79
CA SER A 57 11.78 -1.67 -28.61
C SER A 57 13.26 -2.09 -28.66
N ASP A 58 14.17 -1.14 -28.46
CA ASP A 58 15.62 -1.30 -28.49
C ASP A 58 16.20 -1.85 -27.18
N VAL A 59 15.47 -1.78 -26.06
CA VAL A 59 15.88 -2.29 -24.75
C VAL A 59 16.31 -3.76 -24.83
N LYS A 60 17.53 -4.07 -24.40
CA LYS A 60 18.10 -5.44 -24.44
C LYS A 60 17.92 -6.21 -23.14
N ALA A 61 17.78 -5.51 -22.02
CA ALA A 61 17.57 -6.09 -20.70
C ALA A 61 16.78 -5.13 -19.81
N SER A 62 16.04 -5.67 -18.85
CA SER A 62 15.32 -4.89 -17.85
C SER A 62 15.20 -5.69 -16.56
N GLY A 63 15.09 -4.98 -15.44
CA GLY A 63 14.85 -5.57 -14.13
C GLY A 63 13.36 -5.79 -13.84
N LEU A 64 13.10 -6.71 -12.93
CA LEU A 64 11.82 -6.96 -12.28
C LEU A 64 11.99 -6.83 -10.77
N ILE A 65 11.03 -6.18 -10.13
CA ILE A 65 10.89 -6.10 -8.67
C ILE A 65 9.63 -6.87 -8.26
N THR A 66 9.66 -7.56 -7.13
CA THR A 66 8.43 -8.17 -6.57
C THR A 66 7.46 -7.06 -6.14
N ARG A 67 6.16 -7.32 -6.16
CA ARG A 67 5.16 -6.38 -5.66
C ARG A 67 5.40 -6.12 -4.18
N THR A 68 5.70 -7.16 -3.42
CA THR A 68 6.02 -7.05 -1.99
C THR A 68 7.19 -6.09 -1.75
N ASP A 69 8.28 -6.19 -2.50
CA ASP A 69 9.43 -5.29 -2.35
C ASP A 69 9.15 -3.87 -2.86
N ALA A 70 8.35 -3.73 -3.93
CA ALA A 70 7.89 -2.43 -4.39
C ALA A 70 7.08 -1.70 -3.30
N GLU A 71 6.18 -2.41 -2.62
CA GLU A 71 5.41 -1.90 -1.48
C GLU A 71 6.31 -1.53 -0.30
N ARG A 72 7.30 -2.37 0.05
CA ARG A 72 8.29 -2.07 1.10
C ARG A 72 9.08 -0.80 0.78
N LEU A 73 9.53 -0.66 -0.47
CA LEU A 73 10.28 0.51 -0.92
C LEU A 73 9.42 1.78 -0.89
N CYS A 74 8.17 1.70 -1.37
CA CYS A 74 7.19 2.78 -1.29
C CYS A 74 6.95 3.22 0.15
N ALA A 75 6.70 2.28 1.06
CA ALA A 75 6.51 2.60 2.48
C ALA A 75 7.73 3.28 3.09
N ALA A 76 8.94 2.84 2.74
CA ALA A 76 10.17 3.44 3.26
C ALA A 76 10.45 4.85 2.71
N LEU A 77 10.12 5.14 1.45
CA LEU A 77 10.40 6.43 0.81
C LEU A 77 9.23 7.42 0.92
N LEU A 78 8.03 6.99 0.55
CA LEU A 78 6.85 7.86 0.45
C LEU A 78 6.26 8.17 1.83
N HIS A 79 6.09 7.17 2.70
CA HIS A 79 5.47 7.40 4.02
C HIS A 79 6.40 8.14 4.99
N ARG A 80 7.72 8.14 4.77
CA ARG A 80 8.64 9.03 5.49
C ARG A 80 8.47 10.49 5.07
N SER A 81 8.03 10.73 3.84
CA SER A 81 7.87 12.07 3.26
C SER A 81 6.48 12.66 3.56
N ASP A 82 5.46 11.82 3.64
CA ASP A 82 4.05 12.17 3.93
C ASP A 82 3.76 12.33 5.44
N ARG A 83 4.77 12.64 6.26
CA ARG A 83 4.61 12.86 7.73
C ARG A 83 3.69 14.02 8.09
N ASN A 84 3.14 14.71 7.11
CA ASN A 84 2.41 15.97 7.25
C ASN A 84 1.03 15.94 6.57
N SER A 85 0.39 14.78 6.43
CA SER A 85 -1.06 14.74 6.13
C SER A 85 -1.83 15.33 7.33
N TYR A 86 -1.87 16.67 7.41
CA TYR A 86 -2.56 17.40 8.46
C TYR A 86 -4.05 17.11 8.32
N VAL A 87 -4.57 16.27 9.22
CA VAL A 87 -6.00 16.15 9.44
C VAL A 87 -6.35 17.25 10.45
N PRO A 88 -7.18 18.25 10.09
CA PRO A 88 -7.62 19.23 11.05
C PRO A 88 -8.31 18.52 12.21
N ILE A 89 -7.72 18.53 13.41
CA ILE A 89 -8.31 17.86 14.58
C ILE A 89 -9.69 18.45 14.90
N GLU A 90 -9.96 19.67 14.45
CA GLU A 90 -11.26 20.34 14.50
C GLU A 90 -12.38 19.58 13.75
N SER A 91 -12.04 18.70 12.79
CA SER A 91 -13.02 17.82 12.13
C SER A 91 -13.34 16.55 12.92
N LEU A 92 -12.61 16.23 14.00
CA LEU A 92 -13.07 15.19 14.92
C LEU A 92 -14.27 15.74 15.69
N ALA A 93 -15.44 15.18 15.41
CA ALA A 93 -16.62 15.41 16.24
C ALA A 93 -16.28 15.10 17.70
N LYS A 94 -16.67 15.98 18.63
CA LYS A 94 -16.53 15.72 20.07
C LYS A 94 -17.23 14.40 20.40
N GLY A 95 -16.46 13.39 20.83
CA GLY A 95 -16.97 12.05 21.11
C GLY A 95 -16.85 11.04 19.96
N ALA A 96 -16.12 11.36 18.88
CA ALA A 96 -15.82 10.41 17.81
C ALA A 96 -15.20 9.13 18.36
N LEU A 97 -15.73 7.99 17.93
CA LEU A 97 -15.32 6.71 18.46
C LEU A 97 -13.94 6.36 17.91
N SER A 98 -13.00 6.09 18.82
CA SER A 98 -11.63 5.74 18.45
C SER A 98 -11.17 4.51 19.23
N PHE A 99 -10.39 3.64 18.61
CA PHE A 99 -9.88 2.42 19.23
C PHE A 99 -8.52 2.01 18.68
N HIS A 100 -7.78 1.25 19.49
CA HIS A 100 -6.43 0.79 19.13
C HIS A 100 -6.51 -0.31 18.07
N VAL A 101 -5.64 -0.18 17.07
CA VAL A 101 -5.45 -1.14 15.98
C VAL A 101 -3.98 -1.44 15.78
N TYR A 102 -3.67 -2.57 15.16
CA TYR A 102 -2.32 -2.94 14.79
C TYR A 102 -2.29 -3.78 13.51
N HIS A 103 -1.11 -3.86 12.90
CA HIS A 103 -0.76 -4.85 11.88
C HIS A 103 0.64 -5.41 12.17
N LYS A 104 0.99 -6.53 11.51
CA LYS A 104 2.29 -7.22 11.66
C LYS A 104 3.03 -7.39 10.33
N CYS A 105 2.75 -6.53 9.36
CA CYS A 105 3.43 -6.58 8.07
C CYS A 105 4.77 -5.86 8.19
N PHE A 106 5.84 -6.44 7.63
CA PHE A 106 7.19 -5.87 7.61
C PHE A 106 7.78 -5.56 9.01
N GLY A 107 7.31 -6.27 10.03
CA GLY A 107 7.52 -5.96 11.44
C GLY A 107 6.18 -5.78 12.13
N LYS A 108 5.91 -4.58 12.66
CA LYS A 108 4.60 -4.20 13.21
C LYS A 108 4.45 -2.69 13.27
N CYS A 109 3.21 -2.23 13.34
CA CYS A 109 2.86 -0.87 13.76
C CYS A 109 1.54 -0.88 14.52
N GLU A 110 1.42 0.05 15.45
CA GLU A 110 0.23 0.27 16.27
C GLU A 110 -0.31 1.69 15.99
N GLY A 111 -1.64 1.83 16.07
CA GLY A 111 -2.34 3.05 15.69
C GLY A 111 -3.69 3.20 16.35
N ILE A 112 -4.28 4.38 16.22
CA ILE A 112 -5.65 4.70 16.64
C ILE A 112 -6.50 4.82 15.38
N CYS A 113 -7.51 3.96 15.24
CA CYS A 113 -8.51 4.06 14.18
C CYS A 113 -9.67 4.93 14.66
N THR A 114 -10.02 5.95 13.88
CA THR A 114 -11.23 6.77 14.07
C THR A 114 -12.12 6.61 12.83
N PRO A 115 -13.02 5.59 12.81
CA PRO A 115 -13.82 5.28 11.63
C PRO A 115 -14.70 6.43 11.14
N ASP A 116 -15.14 7.33 12.03
CA ASP A 116 -15.96 8.50 11.69
C ASP A 116 -15.28 9.45 10.68
N MET A 117 -13.95 9.40 10.57
CA MET A 117 -13.20 10.21 9.59
C MET A 117 -13.05 9.52 8.23
N TYR A 118 -13.34 8.23 8.16
CA TYR A 118 -13.16 7.48 6.92
C TYR A 118 -14.25 7.83 5.92
N SER A 119 -13.83 8.11 4.69
CA SER A 119 -14.68 8.10 3.52
C SER A 119 -13.92 7.50 2.35
N TYR A 120 -14.63 6.95 1.37
CA TYR A 120 -13.97 6.37 0.19
C TYR A 120 -13.13 7.41 -0.59
N GLN A 121 -13.53 8.69 -0.58
CA GLN A 121 -12.79 9.77 -1.23
C GLN A 121 -11.65 10.33 -0.37
N LYS A 122 -11.78 10.29 0.95
CA LYS A 122 -10.75 10.69 1.93
C LYS A 122 -10.57 9.56 2.94
N PRO A 123 -9.77 8.53 2.60
CA PRO A 123 -9.70 7.29 3.38
C PRO A 123 -8.81 7.40 4.62
N THR A 124 -8.29 8.59 4.94
CA THR A 124 -7.34 8.78 6.04
C THR A 124 -8.08 8.76 7.38
N CYS A 125 -7.85 7.73 8.19
CA CYS A 125 -8.58 7.53 9.45
C CYS A 125 -7.76 6.86 10.56
N ILE A 126 -6.49 6.52 10.33
CA ILE A 126 -5.63 5.85 11.31
C ILE A 126 -4.46 6.75 11.67
N LYS A 127 -4.32 7.06 12.96
CA LYS A 127 -3.16 7.78 13.49
C LYS A 127 -2.13 6.80 13.99
N CYS A 128 -0.90 6.85 13.51
CA CYS A 128 0.20 6.05 14.04
C CYS A 128 0.58 6.51 15.46
N LEU A 129 0.81 5.57 16.37
CA LEU A 129 1.20 5.87 17.76
C LEU A 129 2.66 6.30 17.92
N GLU A 130 3.51 6.05 16.92
CA GLU A 130 4.95 6.35 17.01
C GLU A 130 5.35 7.67 16.34
N CYS A 131 4.72 8.05 15.21
CA CYS A 131 5.03 9.30 14.51
C CYS A 131 3.91 10.32 14.48
N ASP A 132 2.76 10.01 15.09
CA ASP A 132 1.54 10.82 15.03
C ASP A 132 1.00 11.10 13.61
N GLY A 133 1.57 10.47 12.58
CA GLY A 133 1.16 10.59 11.19
C GLY A 133 -0.20 9.94 10.94
N TRP A 134 -0.97 10.52 10.04
CA TRP A 134 -2.29 10.01 9.65
C TRP A 134 -2.21 9.24 8.34
N PHE A 135 -2.84 8.07 8.31
CA PHE A 135 -2.79 7.13 7.20
C PHE A 135 -4.19 6.63 6.84
N SER A 136 -4.37 6.28 5.57
CA SER A 136 -5.44 5.39 5.19
C SER A 136 -5.15 3.96 5.66
N PRO A 137 -6.16 3.09 5.83
CA PRO A 137 -5.93 1.69 6.19
C PRO A 137 -4.93 0.99 5.26
N GLN A 138 -5.07 1.20 3.94
CA GLN A 138 -4.15 0.69 2.93
C GLN A 138 -2.70 1.16 3.12
N LYS A 139 -2.46 2.45 3.41
CA LYS A 139 -1.11 2.96 3.66
C LYS A 139 -0.57 2.48 5.00
N PHE A 140 -1.42 2.42 6.03
CA PHE A 140 -1.04 2.07 7.39
C PHE A 140 -0.47 0.65 7.48
N VAL A 141 -1.05 -0.33 6.78
CA VAL A 141 -0.56 -1.73 6.85
C VAL A 141 0.82 -1.94 6.22
N GLY A 142 1.34 -0.99 5.45
CA GLY A 142 2.73 -0.99 4.98
C GLY A 142 3.66 -0.11 5.82
N HIS A 143 3.11 0.71 6.72
CA HIS A 143 3.85 1.70 7.50
C HIS A 143 4.48 1.07 8.74
N VAL A 144 5.81 1.15 8.86
CA VAL A 144 6.54 0.61 10.02
C VAL A 144 7.65 1.57 10.45
N HIS A 145 7.91 1.60 11.76
CA HIS A 145 9.01 2.35 12.35
C HIS A 145 10.25 1.48 12.56
N ARG A 146 11.39 2.12 12.85
CA ARG A 146 12.76 1.56 12.77
C ARG A 146 12.88 0.19 13.45
N LYS A 147 12.75 -0.85 12.63
CA LYS A 147 13.30 -2.22 12.64
C LYS A 147 12.66 -2.93 11.44
N PHE A 148 13.01 -2.51 10.23
CA PHE A 148 12.59 -3.28 9.06
C PHE A 148 13.12 -4.70 9.23
N GLU A 149 12.24 -5.68 9.04
CA GLU A 149 12.62 -7.08 9.06
C GLU A 149 13.47 -7.38 7.82
N ASN A 150 14.78 -7.12 7.92
CA ASN A 150 15.71 -7.26 6.81
C ASN A 150 16.24 -8.69 6.63
N HIS A 151 15.94 -9.56 7.60
CA HIS A 151 16.32 -10.98 7.60
C HIS A 151 15.10 -11.90 7.43
N THR A 152 13.92 -11.33 7.22
CA THR A 152 12.68 -12.07 6.94
C THR A 152 12.35 -11.91 5.46
N CYS A 153 12.13 -13.03 4.77
CA CYS A 153 11.61 -12.98 3.41
C CYS A 153 10.09 -12.71 3.46
N HIS A 154 9.66 -11.59 2.91
CA HIS A 154 8.25 -11.25 2.78
C HIS A 154 7.75 -11.63 1.39
N TRP A 155 6.56 -12.24 1.32
CA TRP A 155 6.00 -12.75 0.07
C TRP A 155 4.48 -12.57 0.07
N GLY A 156 3.89 -12.23 -1.08
CA GLY A 156 2.45 -12.13 -1.26
C GLY A 156 1.80 -10.87 -0.68
N PHE A 157 2.55 -9.90 -0.14
CA PHE A 157 1.97 -8.69 0.41
C PHE A 157 1.29 -7.85 -0.70
N ASP A 158 0.11 -7.32 -0.38
CA ASP A 158 -0.68 -6.44 -1.24
C ASP A 158 -1.41 -5.44 -0.36
N SER A 159 -1.01 -4.17 -0.37
CA SER A 159 -1.63 -3.16 0.51
C SER A 159 -3.15 -3.06 0.31
N ARG A 160 -3.66 -3.38 -0.88
CA ARG A 160 -5.10 -3.42 -1.18
C ARG A 160 -5.88 -4.45 -0.36
N ASN A 161 -5.20 -5.47 0.17
CA ASN A 161 -5.77 -6.49 1.04
C ASN A 161 -5.60 -6.13 2.53
N TRP A 162 -5.50 -4.84 2.88
CA TRP A 162 -5.32 -4.39 4.27
C TRP A 162 -6.36 -4.95 5.25
N HIS A 163 -7.54 -5.31 4.75
CA HIS A 163 -8.60 -6.01 5.49
C HIS A 163 -8.10 -7.28 6.20
N ASP A 164 -7.16 -7.99 5.60
CA ASP A 164 -6.58 -9.23 6.14
C ASP A 164 -5.46 -8.97 7.16
N TYR A 165 -4.92 -7.74 7.16
CA TYR A 165 -3.72 -7.38 7.92
C TYR A 165 -4.02 -6.48 9.13
N LEU A 166 -5.11 -5.71 9.08
CA LEU A 166 -5.47 -4.76 10.12
C LEU A 166 -6.41 -5.41 11.15
N HIS A 167 -6.00 -5.34 12.42
CA HIS A 167 -6.71 -5.94 13.54
C HIS A 167 -6.89 -4.95 14.69
N VAL A 168 -7.95 -5.14 15.48
CA VAL A 168 -8.11 -4.44 16.77
C VAL A 168 -7.05 -4.96 17.75
N ALA A 169 -6.41 -4.06 18.49
CA ALA A 169 -5.41 -4.41 19.48
C ALA A 169 -5.96 -5.39 20.54
N LEU A 170 -5.08 -6.25 21.05
CA LEU A 170 -5.46 -7.39 21.88
C LEU A 170 -5.80 -6.98 23.33
N ASP A 171 -5.30 -5.83 23.76
CA ASP A 171 -5.33 -5.29 25.12
C ASP A 171 -6.47 -4.29 25.36
N VAL A 172 -7.33 -4.05 24.38
CA VAL A 172 -8.43 -3.09 24.49
C VAL A 172 -9.64 -3.72 25.18
N GLU A 173 -10.20 -3.02 26.17
CA GLU A 173 -11.52 -3.34 26.71
C GLU A 173 -12.59 -3.29 25.62
N ASN A 174 -13.64 -4.11 25.68
CA ASN A 174 -14.69 -4.17 24.65
C ASN A 174 -14.19 -4.48 23.22
N ARG A 175 -13.09 -5.25 23.10
CA ARG A 175 -12.51 -5.67 21.81
C ARG A 175 -13.53 -6.18 20.78
N GLU A 176 -14.53 -6.96 21.20
CA GLU A 176 -15.58 -7.48 20.30
C GLU A 176 -16.39 -6.35 19.63
N LYS A 177 -16.75 -5.31 20.40
CA LYS A 177 -17.44 -4.13 19.87
C LYS A 177 -16.60 -3.45 18.80
N TYR A 178 -15.32 -3.24 19.08
CA TYR A 178 -14.40 -2.59 18.13
C TYR A 178 -14.13 -3.45 16.91
N GLN A 179 -14.11 -4.77 17.06
CA GLN A 179 -13.98 -5.70 15.95
C GLN A 179 -15.16 -5.58 15.00
N ILE A 180 -16.39 -5.54 15.52
CA ILE A 180 -17.60 -5.31 14.71
C ILE A 180 -17.50 -3.99 13.93
N ILE A 181 -17.05 -2.91 14.58
CA ILE A 181 -16.91 -1.61 13.92
C ILE A 181 -15.82 -1.62 12.84
N LEU A 182 -14.69 -2.28 13.11
CA LEU A 182 -13.62 -2.44 12.12
C LEU A 182 -14.11 -3.27 10.92
N ASP A 183 -14.91 -4.31 11.15
CA ASP A 183 -15.47 -5.14 10.08
C ASP A 183 -16.51 -4.36 9.25
N GLN A 184 -17.29 -3.48 9.87
CA GLN A 184 -18.15 -2.55 9.14
C GLN A 184 -17.36 -1.59 8.25
N LEU A 185 -16.25 -1.04 8.75
CA LEU A 185 -15.36 -0.18 7.97
C LEU A 185 -14.80 -0.91 6.75
N LYS A 186 -14.33 -2.14 6.96
CA LYS A 186 -13.88 -3.08 5.93
C LYS A 186 -14.96 -3.33 4.86
N GLU A 187 -16.19 -3.62 5.27
CA GLU A 187 -17.30 -3.82 4.34
C GLU A 187 -17.64 -2.58 3.51
N VAL A 188 -17.60 -1.39 4.11
CA VAL A 188 -17.90 -0.13 3.42
C VAL A 188 -16.92 0.08 2.27
N GLU A 189 -15.61 -0.10 2.50
CA GLU A 189 -14.63 0.03 1.43
C GLU A 189 -14.85 -1.01 0.32
N LEU A 190 -15.03 -2.28 0.66
CA LEU A 190 -15.28 -3.33 -0.34
C LEU A 190 -16.51 -3.03 -1.22
N LYS A 191 -17.60 -2.52 -0.62
CA LYS A 191 -18.81 -2.13 -1.35
C LYS A 191 -18.53 -0.97 -2.31
N GLU A 192 -17.82 0.06 -1.86
CA GLU A 192 -17.45 1.22 -2.69
C GLU A 192 -16.46 0.84 -3.80
N MET A 193 -15.47 -0.03 -3.53
CA MET A 193 -14.56 -0.56 -4.55
C MET A 193 -15.31 -1.32 -5.65
N HIS A 194 -16.23 -2.22 -5.28
CA HIS A 194 -17.05 -2.94 -6.26
C HIS A 194 -17.93 -2.00 -7.09
N LYS A 195 -18.45 -0.94 -6.46
CA LYS A 195 -19.24 0.08 -7.17
C LYS A 195 -18.38 0.84 -8.17
N ALA A 196 -17.20 1.32 -7.77
CA ALA A 196 -16.25 2.01 -8.64
C ALA A 196 -15.82 1.15 -9.83
N GLN A 197 -15.59 -0.16 -9.60
CA GLN A 197 -15.25 -1.09 -10.67
C GLN A 197 -16.38 -1.24 -11.70
N ARG A 198 -17.63 -1.44 -11.25
CA ARG A 198 -18.80 -1.50 -12.16
C ARG A 198 -18.97 -0.23 -12.98
N GLU A 199 -18.76 0.93 -12.37
CA GLU A 199 -18.82 2.22 -13.06
C GLU A 199 -17.74 2.34 -14.14
N LEU A 200 -16.52 1.91 -13.84
CA LEU A 200 -15.41 1.90 -14.81
C LEU A 200 -15.70 0.95 -15.98
N GLU A 201 -16.21 -0.24 -15.71
CA GLU A 201 -16.62 -1.21 -16.73
C GLU A 201 -17.74 -0.65 -17.62
N HIS A 202 -18.73 0.02 -17.02
CA HIS A 202 -19.80 0.68 -17.76
C HIS A 202 -19.25 1.78 -18.69
N LYS A 203 -18.32 2.61 -18.19
CA LYS A 203 -17.64 3.64 -19.01
C LYS A 203 -16.84 3.02 -20.16
N LYS A 204 -16.06 1.96 -19.90
CA LYS A 204 -15.30 1.24 -20.95
C LYS A 204 -16.21 0.67 -22.03
N ARG A 205 -17.38 0.13 -21.65
CA ARG A 205 -18.38 -0.36 -22.62
C ARG A 205 -18.90 0.80 -23.48
N LYS A 206 -19.28 1.94 -22.89
CA LYS A 206 -19.76 3.11 -23.65
C LYS A 206 -18.74 3.64 -24.65
N VAL A 207 -17.46 3.75 -24.28
CA VAL A 207 -16.38 4.22 -25.17
C VAL A 207 -16.14 3.27 -26.35
N ARG A 208 -16.42 1.98 -26.19
CA ARG A 208 -16.23 0.98 -27.26
C ARG A 208 -17.35 1.00 -28.33
N TRP A 209 -18.44 1.71 -28.08
CA TRP A 209 -19.58 1.87 -29.00
C TRP A 209 -19.63 3.26 -29.66
N VAL A 210 -18.58 4.07 -29.49
CA VAL A 210 -18.38 5.38 -30.13
C VAL A 210 -17.20 5.29 -31.08
#